data_AF-A0A9P6ST96-F1
#
_entry.id   AF-A0A9P6ST96-F1
#
_cell.length_a   1.000
_cell.length_b   1.000
_cell.length_c   1.000
_cell.angle_alpha   90.00
_cell.angle_beta   90.00
_cell.angle_gamma   90.00
#
_symmetry.space_group_name_H-M   'P 1'
#
loop_
_entity.id
_entity.type
_entity.pdbx_description
1 polymer ?
#
loop_
_entity_poly.entity_id
_entity_poly.type
_entity_poly.pdbx_seq_one_letter_code
_entity_poly.pdbx_strand_id
1 'polypeptide(L)'
;MDSGEPSLKDDPLEFEANMFIDRDPITGLLKTWACESSLKVLKLMVTGIPRPDLEGDKVLEEVYPGEGRKIQSQVYDRIARLTNLETSCLAYEEAAYLNNPMQWSCVEMSLESGLDKLSGLKALKELGVSCMRTKIGLKEVQWMTEQWPRLRAIYYLGMWNDMDLDDERRAAVQWLKKHHPEILLRF
;
A
#
# COMPACT_ATOMS: atom_id res chain seq x y z
N MET A 1 -11.57 -29.25 -30.79
CA MET A 1 -11.37 -27.83 -31.09
C MET A 1 -11.38 -27.13 -29.76
N ASP A 2 -10.19 -26.86 -29.25
CA ASP A 2 -9.98 -26.26 -27.93
C ASP A 2 -10.17 -24.75 -28.11
N SER A 3 -11.27 -24.21 -27.58
CA SER A 3 -11.56 -22.78 -27.61
C SER A 3 -10.66 -22.11 -26.58
N GLY A 4 -9.43 -21.81 -27.00
CA GLY A 4 -8.47 -21.05 -26.21
C GLY A 4 -9.01 -19.65 -25.94
N GLU A 5 -9.76 -19.50 -24.86
CA GLU A 5 -10.01 -18.20 -24.28
C GLU A 5 -8.66 -17.64 -23.83
N PRO A 6 -8.26 -16.45 -24.33
CA PRO A 6 -7.08 -15.80 -23.82
C PRO A 6 -7.33 -15.49 -22.34
N SER A 7 -6.72 -16.29 -21.47
CA SER A 7 -6.55 -15.97 -20.07
C SER A 7 -5.72 -14.68 -20.00
N LEU A 8 -6.39 -13.53 -20.09
CA LEU A 8 -5.88 -12.22 -19.73
C LEU A 8 -5.61 -12.27 -18.22
N LYS A 9 -4.45 -12.83 -17.87
CA LYS A 9 -3.81 -12.50 -16.60
C LYS A 9 -3.33 -11.07 -16.83
N ASP A 10 -4.18 -10.10 -16.50
CA ASP A 10 -3.79 -8.70 -16.52
C ASP A 10 -2.63 -8.58 -15.54
N ASP A 11 -1.41 -8.45 -16.08
CA ASP A 11 -0.24 -8.24 -15.27
C ASP A 11 -0.48 -6.97 -14.43
N PRO A 12 -0.14 -7.01 -13.13
CA PRO A 12 -0.36 -5.89 -12.24
C PRO A 12 0.40 -4.68 -12.77
N LEU A 13 -0.31 -3.56 -12.83
CA LEU A 13 0.27 -2.31 -13.33
C LEU A 13 1.35 -1.83 -12.37
N GLU A 14 2.61 -1.91 -12.79
CA GLU A 14 3.76 -1.45 -12.02
C GLU A 14 4.15 -0.03 -12.42
N PHE A 15 4.36 0.82 -11.42
CA PHE A 15 4.90 2.17 -11.58
C PHE A 15 6.13 2.37 -10.70
N GLU A 16 7.20 2.87 -11.30
CA GLU A 16 8.32 3.40 -10.54
C GLU A 16 7.87 4.68 -9.78
N ALA A 17 8.38 4.86 -8.56
CA ALA A 17 7.92 5.91 -7.66
C ALA A 17 8.02 7.32 -8.23
N ASN A 18 9.12 7.68 -8.89
CA ASN A 18 9.26 9.00 -9.50
C ASN A 18 8.26 9.23 -10.64
N MET A 19 7.96 8.19 -11.43
CA MET A 19 6.89 8.26 -12.43
C MET A 19 5.51 8.43 -11.79
N PHE A 20 5.22 7.69 -10.71
CA PHE A 20 3.94 7.79 -9.99
C PHE A 20 3.77 9.15 -9.30
N ILE A 21 4.84 9.69 -8.72
CA ILE A 21 4.85 11.02 -8.09
C ILE A 21 4.48 12.10 -9.12
N ASP A 22 4.98 11.99 -10.36
CA ASP A 22 4.65 12.89 -11.49
C ASP A 22 4.76 14.38 -11.11
N ARG A 23 5.96 14.77 -10.64
CA ARG A 23 6.30 16.17 -10.38
C ARG A 23 6.59 16.90 -11.68
N ASP A 24 6.14 18.15 -11.74
CA ASP A 24 6.56 19.08 -12.78
C ASP A 24 8.06 19.43 -12.56
N PRO A 25 8.93 19.24 -13.57
CA PRO A 25 10.37 19.39 -13.39
C PRO A 25 10.81 20.86 -13.19
N ILE A 26 9.96 21.83 -13.53
CA ILE A 26 10.28 23.26 -13.42
C ILE A 26 9.89 23.76 -12.04
N THR A 27 8.68 23.45 -11.59
CA THR A 27 8.12 23.95 -10.33
C THR A 27 8.40 23.03 -9.14
N GLY A 28 8.72 21.75 -9.40
CA GLY A 28 8.84 20.71 -8.39
C GLY A 28 7.51 20.32 -7.74
N LEU A 29 6.38 20.89 -8.18
CA LEU A 29 5.06 20.60 -7.64
C LEU A 29 4.46 19.34 -8.28
N LEU A 30 3.54 18.67 -7.58
CA LEU A 30 2.78 17.56 -8.14
C LEU A 30 1.87 18.06 -9.27
N LYS A 31 1.99 17.51 -10.47
CA LYS A 31 1.04 17.80 -11.57
C LYS A 31 -0.37 17.37 -11.16
N THR A 32 -1.38 18.15 -11.53
CA THR A 32 -2.78 17.80 -11.25
C THR A 32 -3.25 16.71 -12.20
N TRP A 33 -3.65 15.56 -11.68
CA TRP A 33 -4.30 14.53 -12.49
C TRP A 33 -5.77 14.87 -12.70
N ALA A 34 -6.28 14.62 -13.91
CA ALA A 34 -7.69 14.86 -14.24
C ALA A 34 -8.64 14.01 -13.37
N CYS A 35 -8.16 12.93 -12.77
CA CYS A 35 -8.93 12.00 -11.98
C CYS A 35 -8.81 12.18 -10.45
N GLU A 36 -8.11 13.20 -9.93
CA GLU A 36 -7.88 13.33 -8.48
C GLU A 36 -9.18 13.34 -7.65
N SER A 37 -10.22 13.97 -8.19
CA SER A 37 -11.54 14.06 -7.56
C SER A 37 -12.53 13.00 -8.03
N SER A 38 -12.17 12.11 -8.95
CA SER A 38 -13.11 11.11 -9.51
C SER A 38 -12.63 9.67 -9.40
N LEU A 39 -11.33 9.46 -9.17
CA LEU A 39 -10.76 8.12 -9.03
C LEU A 39 -11.24 7.46 -7.74
N LYS A 40 -11.92 6.33 -7.90
CA LYS A 40 -12.45 5.52 -6.79
C LYS A 40 -11.63 4.28 -6.50
N VAL A 41 -10.92 3.78 -7.50
CA VAL A 41 -10.15 2.54 -7.41
C VAL A 41 -8.76 2.80 -7.92
N LEU A 42 -7.76 2.55 -7.08
CA LEU A 42 -6.35 2.56 -7.42
C LEU A 42 -5.82 1.15 -7.14
N LYS A 43 -5.47 0.43 -8.20
CA LYS A 43 -4.81 -0.87 -8.13
C LYS A 43 -3.54 -0.80 -8.95
N LEU A 44 -2.40 -0.69 -8.29
CA LEU A 44 -1.09 -0.66 -8.93
C LEU A 44 -0.01 -0.96 -7.90
N MET A 45 1.19 -1.24 -8.36
CA MET A 45 2.36 -1.36 -7.51
C MET A 45 3.22 -0.12 -7.68
N VAL A 46 3.62 0.50 -6.56
CA VAL A 46 4.65 1.52 -6.58
C VAL A 46 5.98 0.86 -6.20
N THR A 47 6.93 0.86 -7.12
CA THR A 47 8.27 0.28 -6.96
C THR A 47 9.34 1.37 -6.99
N GLY A 48 10.62 0.99 -6.88
CA GLY A 48 11.73 1.96 -6.93
C GLY A 48 11.93 2.77 -5.64
N ILE A 49 11.38 2.33 -4.51
CA ILE A 49 11.51 3.02 -3.23
C ILE A 49 12.62 2.34 -2.40
N PRO A 50 13.72 3.04 -2.06
CA PRO A 50 14.69 2.56 -1.08
C PRO A 50 14.05 2.32 0.29
N ARG A 51 14.40 1.19 0.91
CA ARG A 51 13.87 0.74 2.21
C ARG A 51 15.01 0.41 3.17
N PRO A 52 15.77 1.42 3.64
CA PRO A 52 16.94 1.20 4.51
C PRO A 52 16.57 0.55 5.85
N ASP A 53 15.28 0.50 6.18
CA ASP A 53 14.73 -0.19 7.33
C ASP A 53 14.61 -1.71 7.18
N LEU A 54 14.85 -2.22 5.96
CA LEU A 54 14.88 -3.63 5.63
C LEU A 54 16.32 -4.05 5.31
N GLU A 55 16.62 -5.32 5.56
CA GLU A 55 17.93 -5.92 5.25
C GLU A 55 17.81 -6.93 4.09
N GLY A 56 18.90 -7.08 3.33
CA GLY A 56 19.08 -8.14 2.33
C GLY A 56 19.20 -7.65 0.88
N ASP A 57 19.70 -8.52 0.00
CA ASP A 57 20.10 -8.21 -1.39
C ASP A 57 18.97 -7.69 -2.30
N LYS A 58 17.72 -7.78 -1.86
CA LYS A 58 16.54 -7.32 -2.62
C LYS A 58 16.11 -5.89 -2.27
N VAL A 59 16.74 -5.29 -1.27
CA VAL A 59 16.45 -3.94 -0.82
C VAL A 59 17.23 -2.95 -1.67
N LEU A 60 16.56 -1.93 -2.20
CA LEU A 60 17.24 -0.85 -2.90
C LEU A 60 18.00 0.02 -1.89
N GLU A 61 19.29 0.22 -2.17
CA GLU A 61 20.13 1.13 -1.40
C GLU A 61 19.73 2.58 -1.66
N GLU A 62 19.84 3.42 -0.63
CA GLU A 62 19.69 4.87 -0.78
C GLU A 62 20.93 5.45 -1.47
N VAL A 63 20.73 6.37 -2.42
CA VAL A 63 21.83 7.15 -3.00
C VAL A 63 22.39 8.15 -1.98
N TYR A 64 21.52 8.66 -1.09
CA TYR A 64 21.88 9.50 0.04
C TYR A 64 20.95 9.25 1.24
N PRO A 65 21.44 9.39 2.48
CA PRO A 65 20.64 9.10 3.67
C PRO A 65 19.28 9.83 3.69
N GLY A 66 18.21 9.08 3.89
CA GLY A 66 16.84 9.60 3.98
C GLY A 66 16.12 9.79 2.65
N GLU A 67 16.74 9.44 1.52
CA GLU A 67 16.11 9.46 0.21
C GLU A 67 14.83 8.61 0.16
N GLY A 68 14.85 7.40 0.72
CA GLY A 68 13.70 6.49 0.73
C GLY A 68 12.51 7.12 1.46
N ARG A 69 12.76 7.73 2.62
CA ARG A 69 11.73 8.47 3.39
C ARG A 69 11.17 9.64 2.60
N LYS A 70 12.03 10.38 1.90
CA LYS A 70 11.60 11.49 1.03
C LYS A 70 10.70 11.00 -0.09
N ILE A 71 11.09 9.94 -0.81
CA ILE A 71 10.29 9.37 -1.90
C ILE A 71 8.94 8.85 -1.36
N GLN A 72 8.94 8.09 -0.26
CA GLN A 72 7.70 7.61 0.38
C GLN A 72 6.75 8.75 0.72
N SER A 73 7.25 9.81 1.35
CA SER A 73 6.48 11.00 1.70
C SER A 73 5.83 11.65 0.46
N GLN A 74 6.52 11.66 -0.67
CA GLN A 74 5.99 12.20 -1.93
C GLN A 74 4.95 11.28 -2.59
N VAL A 75 5.14 9.96 -2.51
CA VAL A 75 4.13 8.98 -2.92
C VAL A 75 2.86 9.16 -2.09
N TYR A 76 3.00 9.37 -0.77
CA TYR A 76 1.87 9.67 0.10
C TYR A 76 1.17 11.00 -0.26
N ASP A 77 1.93 12.07 -0.53
CA ASP A 77 1.35 13.34 -0.99
C ASP A 77 0.52 13.16 -2.27
N ARG A 78 0.99 12.32 -3.21
CA ARG A 78 0.26 11.99 -4.44
C ARG A 78 -1.04 11.24 -4.13
N ILE A 79 -0.99 10.18 -3.31
CA ILE A 79 -2.16 9.37 -2.96
C ILE A 79 -3.18 10.21 -2.17
N ALA A 80 -2.72 11.10 -1.28
CA ALA A 80 -3.58 11.95 -0.45
C ALA A 80 -4.50 12.87 -1.27
N ARG A 81 -4.13 13.20 -2.52
CA ARG A 81 -4.95 14.01 -3.43
C ARG A 81 -6.17 13.24 -3.99
N LEU A 82 -6.16 11.91 -3.92
CA LEU A 82 -7.22 11.04 -4.40
C LEU A 82 -8.37 10.95 -3.40
N THR A 83 -8.99 12.08 -3.08
CA THR A 83 -9.91 12.21 -1.93
C THR A 83 -11.19 11.35 -2.03
N ASN A 84 -11.57 10.94 -3.23
CA ASN A 84 -12.70 10.04 -3.48
C ASN A 84 -12.31 8.56 -3.63
N LEU A 85 -11.07 8.20 -3.27
CA LEU A 85 -10.57 6.84 -3.33
C LEU A 85 -11.34 5.95 -2.36
N GLU A 86 -11.98 4.90 -2.88
CA GLU A 86 -12.75 3.90 -2.14
C GLU A 86 -11.94 2.60 -1.96
N THR A 87 -11.11 2.24 -2.94
CA THR A 87 -10.25 1.05 -2.91
C THR A 87 -8.82 1.43 -3.28
N SER A 88 -7.88 1.09 -2.41
CA SER A 88 -6.45 1.22 -2.66
C SER A 88 -5.78 -0.14 -2.53
N CYS A 89 -5.19 -0.63 -3.61
CA CYS A 89 -4.35 -1.82 -3.61
C CYS A 89 -2.98 -1.40 -4.14
N LEU A 90 -1.98 -1.41 -3.26
CA LEU A 90 -0.61 -0.99 -3.57
C LEU A 90 0.30 -2.19 -3.90
N ALA A 91 -0.31 -3.33 -4.20
CA ALA A 91 0.34 -4.63 -4.22
C ALA A 91 -0.26 -5.60 -5.25
N TYR A 92 0.34 -6.79 -5.34
CA TYR A 92 -0.09 -7.88 -6.21
C TYR A 92 -1.52 -8.36 -5.91
N GLU A 93 -2.27 -8.64 -6.98
CA GLU A 93 -3.58 -9.29 -6.87
C GLU A 93 -3.43 -10.82 -6.66
N GLU A 94 -4.45 -11.41 -6.03
CA GLU A 94 -4.42 -12.72 -5.38
C GLU A 94 -3.93 -13.89 -6.24
N ALA A 95 -4.22 -13.86 -7.54
CA ALA A 95 -3.85 -14.95 -8.43
C ALA A 95 -2.34 -15.05 -8.72
N ALA A 96 -1.55 -14.01 -8.41
CA ALA A 96 -0.12 -13.97 -8.72
C ALA A 96 0.78 -14.62 -7.64
N TYR A 97 0.25 -14.94 -6.45
CA TYR A 97 1.07 -15.28 -5.28
C TYR A 97 1.93 -16.53 -5.38
N LEU A 98 1.55 -17.50 -6.23
CA LEU A 98 2.27 -18.78 -6.26
C LEU A 98 3.72 -18.62 -6.74
N ASN A 99 4.05 -17.54 -7.45
CA ASN A 99 5.39 -17.30 -7.98
C ASN A 99 5.96 -15.91 -7.68
N ASN A 100 5.19 -15.00 -7.06
CA ASN A 100 5.65 -13.62 -6.92
C ASN A 100 6.39 -13.39 -5.60
N PRO A 101 7.68 -12.98 -5.64
CA PRO A 101 8.40 -12.63 -4.43
C PRO A 101 7.74 -11.45 -3.72
N MET A 102 7.82 -11.45 -2.39
CA MET A 102 7.52 -10.29 -1.54
C MET A 102 8.08 -8.99 -2.17
N GLN A 103 7.28 -7.93 -2.19
CA GLN A 103 7.66 -6.61 -2.70
C GLN A 103 8.52 -5.89 -1.67
N TRP A 104 9.83 -5.82 -1.93
CA TRP A 104 10.83 -5.21 -1.03
C TRP A 104 10.98 -3.70 -1.24
N SER A 105 10.78 -3.23 -2.47
CA SER A 105 10.92 -1.82 -2.87
C SER A 105 9.56 -1.08 -2.90
N CYS A 106 8.70 -1.36 -1.93
CA CYS A 106 7.35 -0.81 -1.82
C CYS A 106 7.21 0.33 -0.80
N VAL A 107 6.07 1.01 -0.84
CA VAL A 107 5.67 2.00 0.18
C VAL A 107 5.58 1.31 1.53
N GLU A 108 6.34 1.80 2.52
CA GLU A 108 6.20 1.35 3.90
C GLU A 108 4.87 1.86 4.46
N MET A 109 3.98 0.99 4.94
CA MET A 109 2.71 1.40 5.54
C MET A 109 2.86 1.59 7.06
N SER A 110 3.46 2.71 7.49
CA SER A 110 3.67 3.08 8.90
C SER A 110 3.42 4.56 9.16
N LEU A 111 3.10 4.95 10.40
CA LEU A 111 2.98 6.39 10.73
C LEU A 111 4.32 7.13 10.57
N GLU A 112 5.43 6.48 10.90
CA GLU A 112 6.77 7.03 10.75
C GLU A 112 7.11 7.39 9.29
N SER A 113 6.61 6.60 8.34
CA SER A 113 6.81 6.82 6.90
C SER A 113 5.94 7.92 6.29
N GLY A 114 4.96 8.44 7.03
CA GLY A 114 4.01 9.44 6.54
C GLY A 114 2.63 8.91 6.16
N LEU A 115 2.23 7.72 6.63
CA LEU A 115 0.87 7.20 6.48
C LEU A 115 -0.20 8.22 6.95
N ASP A 116 0.13 9.06 7.92
CA ASP A 116 -0.73 10.09 8.48
C ASP A 116 -1.22 11.13 7.45
N LYS A 117 -0.45 11.36 6.40
CA LYS A 117 -0.83 12.19 5.23
C LYS A 117 -2.08 11.68 4.53
N LEU A 118 -2.40 10.40 4.66
CA LEU A 118 -3.59 9.78 4.08
C LEU A 118 -4.85 9.96 4.93
N SER A 119 -4.80 10.75 6.01
CA SER A 119 -5.96 11.06 6.87
C SER A 119 -7.14 11.65 6.09
N GLY A 120 -6.92 12.31 4.95
CA GLY A 120 -7.95 12.90 4.10
C GLY A 120 -8.78 11.88 3.29
N LEU A 121 -8.36 10.61 3.19
CA LEU A 121 -9.04 9.57 2.41
C LEU A 121 -10.30 9.03 3.10
N LYS A 122 -11.25 9.91 3.42
CA LYS A 122 -12.47 9.55 4.17
C LYS A 122 -13.41 8.62 3.40
N ALA A 123 -13.24 8.51 2.08
CA ALA A 123 -13.99 7.61 1.23
C ALA A 123 -13.45 6.16 1.23
N LEU A 124 -12.25 5.92 1.78
CA LEU A 124 -11.56 4.64 1.70
C LEU A 124 -12.33 3.55 2.45
N LYS A 125 -12.60 2.45 1.74
CA LYS A 125 -13.32 1.28 2.22
C LYS A 125 -12.42 0.05 2.28
N GLU A 126 -11.48 -0.04 1.36
CA GLU A 126 -10.73 -1.26 1.08
C GLU A 126 -9.25 -0.94 0.89
N LEU A 127 -8.41 -1.58 1.69
CA LEU A 127 -6.95 -1.46 1.63
C LEU A 127 -6.33 -2.83 1.35
N GLY A 128 -5.66 -2.97 0.20
CA GLY A 128 -4.88 -4.14 -0.17
C GLY A 128 -3.38 -3.90 0.00
N VAL A 129 -2.75 -4.75 0.83
CA VAL A 129 -1.31 -4.68 1.16
C VAL A 129 -0.61 -6.03 1.01
N SER A 130 -1.16 -6.89 0.16
CA SER A 130 -0.71 -8.26 -0.06
C SER A 130 0.71 -8.35 -0.60
N CYS A 131 1.51 -9.29 -0.09
CA CYS A 131 2.90 -9.44 -0.55
C CYS A 131 3.73 -8.15 -0.47
N MET A 132 3.34 -7.18 0.36
CA MET A 132 4.17 -6.02 0.69
C MET A 132 4.91 -6.28 2.00
N ARG A 133 6.18 -5.88 2.05
CA ARG A 133 6.91 -5.82 3.32
C ARG A 133 6.49 -4.56 4.10
N THR A 134 5.30 -4.63 4.71
CA THR A 134 4.69 -3.53 5.50
C THR A 134 5.17 -3.51 6.94
N LYS A 135 4.90 -2.40 7.64
CA LYS A 135 5.05 -2.25 9.10
C LYS A 135 3.73 -1.84 9.76
N ILE A 136 2.62 -2.44 9.30
CA ILE A 136 1.31 -2.16 9.89
C ILE A 136 1.25 -2.90 11.23
N GLY A 137 1.55 -2.19 12.31
CA GLY A 137 1.42 -2.65 13.67
C GLY A 137 0.12 -2.20 14.33
N LEU A 138 0.05 -2.35 15.65
CA LEU A 138 -1.11 -1.96 16.45
C LEU A 138 -1.43 -0.46 16.33
N LYS A 139 -0.41 0.40 16.35
CA LYS A 139 -0.59 1.86 16.28
C LYS A 139 -1.17 2.29 14.94
N GLU A 140 -0.69 1.70 13.85
CA GLU A 140 -1.16 1.97 12.50
C GLU A 140 -2.64 1.59 12.37
N VAL A 141 -3.05 0.40 12.80
CA VAL A 141 -4.46 -0.01 12.65
C VAL A 141 -5.40 0.85 13.50
N GLN A 142 -4.99 1.24 14.70
CA GLN A 142 -5.76 2.17 15.54
C GLN A 142 -5.98 3.49 14.81
N TRP A 143 -4.89 4.08 14.31
CA TRP A 143 -4.96 5.31 13.53
C TRP A 143 -5.83 5.15 12.27
N MET A 144 -5.69 4.05 11.53
CA MET A 144 -6.50 3.79 10.32
C MET A 144 -8.00 3.76 10.65
N THR A 145 -8.39 3.10 11.74
CA THR A 145 -9.80 3.02 12.16
C THR A 145 -10.36 4.35 12.65
N GLU A 146 -9.53 5.20 13.24
CA GLU A 146 -9.93 6.56 13.62
C GLU A 146 -10.05 7.50 12.42
N GLN A 147 -9.13 7.39 11.45
CA GLN A 147 -9.05 8.33 10.33
C GLN A 147 -9.89 7.93 9.12
N TRP A 148 -10.16 6.64 8.90
CA TRP A 148 -10.90 6.14 7.75
C TRP A 148 -12.24 5.53 8.19
N PRO A 149 -13.27 6.36 8.45
CA PRO A 149 -14.53 5.92 9.05
C PRO A 149 -15.36 4.97 8.16
N ARG A 150 -14.95 4.75 6.91
CA ARG A 150 -15.63 3.85 5.96
C ARG A 150 -14.83 2.57 5.70
N LEU A 151 -13.67 2.42 6.33
CA LEU A 151 -12.83 1.24 6.19
C LEU A 151 -13.61 0.01 6.65
N ARG A 152 -13.74 -0.98 5.75
CA ARG A 152 -14.50 -2.21 5.99
C ARG A 152 -13.73 -3.47 5.62
N ALA A 153 -12.59 -3.34 4.94
CA ALA A 153 -11.74 -4.48 4.65
C ALA A 153 -10.27 -4.07 4.58
N ILE A 154 -9.42 -4.91 5.19
CA ILE A 154 -7.98 -4.88 5.01
C ILE A 154 -7.58 -6.26 4.51
N TYR A 155 -7.05 -6.30 3.30
CA TYR A 155 -6.61 -7.52 2.65
C TYR A 155 -5.15 -7.77 3.01
N TYR A 156 -4.85 -8.99 3.44
CA TYR A 156 -3.54 -9.57 3.71
C TYR A 156 -2.75 -8.91 4.84
N LEU A 157 -3.46 -8.41 5.86
CA LEU A 157 -2.85 -7.95 7.10
C LEU A 157 -2.26 -9.11 7.94
N GLY A 158 -2.74 -10.35 7.72
CA GLY A 158 -2.12 -11.56 8.25
C GLY A 158 -1.52 -12.42 7.15
N MET A 159 -0.47 -13.16 7.46
CA MET A 159 -0.02 -14.26 6.62
C MET A 159 -0.94 -15.47 6.82
N TRP A 160 -0.95 -16.36 5.84
CA TRP A 160 -1.77 -17.58 5.83
C TRP A 160 -1.48 -18.48 7.04
N ASN A 161 -0.28 -18.34 7.62
CA ASN A 161 0.13 -19.00 8.85
C ASN A 161 0.45 -17.95 9.93
N ASP A 162 -0.26 -18.01 11.06
CA ASP A 162 -0.05 -17.17 12.25
C ASP A 162 1.38 -17.24 12.82
N MET A 163 2.23 -18.15 12.32
CA MET A 163 3.60 -18.35 12.81
C MET A 163 4.59 -17.31 12.29
N ASP A 164 4.31 -16.64 11.17
CA ASP A 164 5.23 -15.66 10.56
C ASP A 164 4.89 -14.20 10.92
N LEU A 165 3.88 -13.99 11.76
CA LEU A 165 3.54 -12.66 12.27
C LEU A 165 4.42 -12.31 13.46
N ASP A 166 5.10 -11.16 13.34
CA ASP A 166 5.67 -10.49 14.50
C ASP A 166 4.58 -10.12 15.53
N ASP A 167 5.02 -9.85 16.75
CA ASP A 167 4.11 -9.57 17.87
C ASP A 167 3.24 -8.33 17.62
N GLU A 168 3.73 -7.35 16.88
CA GLU A 168 2.99 -6.12 16.59
C GLU A 168 1.83 -6.35 15.62
N ARG A 169 2.06 -7.10 14.54
CA ARG A 169 1.02 -7.50 13.59
C ARG A 169 0.00 -8.43 14.24
N ARG A 170 0.46 -9.37 15.07
CA ARG A 170 -0.44 -10.24 15.85
C ARG A 170 -1.33 -9.40 16.75
N ALA A 171 -0.77 -8.41 17.45
CA ALA A 171 -1.53 -7.49 18.28
C ALA A 171 -2.52 -6.66 17.46
N ALA A 172 -2.13 -6.17 16.28
CA ALA A 172 -3.01 -5.42 15.38
C ALA A 172 -4.23 -6.25 14.94
N VAL A 173 -4.01 -7.48 14.49
CA VAL A 173 -5.08 -8.41 14.06
C VAL A 173 -6.03 -8.72 15.22
N GLN A 174 -5.49 -9.03 16.41
CA GLN A 174 -6.32 -9.33 17.59
C GLN A 174 -7.11 -8.10 18.05
N TRP A 175 -6.50 -6.91 17.98
CA TRP A 175 -7.19 -5.67 18.34
C TRP A 175 -8.33 -5.35 17.38
N LEU A 176 -8.13 -5.49 16.07
CA LEU A 176 -9.19 -5.32 15.06
C LEU A 176 -10.34 -6.31 15.26
N LYS A 177 -10.03 -7.60 15.44
CA LYS A 177 -11.06 -8.63 15.73
C LYS A 177 -11.90 -8.29 16.97
N LYS A 178 -11.28 -7.68 17.98
CA LYS A 178 -11.93 -7.33 19.24
C LYS A 178 -12.74 -6.03 19.19
N HIS A 179 -12.22 -4.97 18.56
CA HIS A 179 -12.80 -3.63 18.63
C HIS A 179 -13.54 -3.22 17.35
N HIS A 180 -13.21 -3.83 16.23
CA HIS A 180 -13.78 -3.55 14.90
C HIS A 180 -14.12 -4.83 14.15
N PRO A 181 -15.00 -5.71 14.70
CA PRO A 181 -15.36 -6.98 14.06
C PRO A 181 -16.06 -6.81 12.71
N GLU A 182 -16.57 -5.61 12.40
CA GLU A 182 -17.12 -5.25 11.10
C GLU A 182 -16.06 -5.11 9.99
N ILE A 183 -14.79 -4.92 10.35
CA ILE A 183 -13.69 -4.84 9.38
C ILE A 183 -13.26 -6.25 9.00
N LEU A 184 -13.48 -6.59 7.73
CA LEU A 184 -13.11 -7.87 7.16
C LEU A 184 -11.59 -7.96 6.98
N LEU A 185 -10.98 -8.90 7.69
CA LEU A 185 -9.61 -9.32 7.43
C LEU A 185 -9.65 -10.48 6.44
N ARG A 186 -9.15 -10.24 5.21
CA ARG A 186 -9.00 -11.30 4.20
C ARG A 186 -7.54 -11.73 4.18
N PHE A 187 -7.29 -13.03 4.17
CA PHE A 187 -5.96 -13.62 4.19
C PHE A 187 -5.66 -14.27 2.85
#